data_AF-A0A972DE45-F1
#
_entry.id   AF-A0A972DE45-F1
#
_cell.length_a   1.000
_cell.length_b   1.000
_cell.length_c   1.000
_cell.angle_alpha   90.00
_cell.angle_beta   90.00
_cell.angle_gamma   90.00
#
_symmetry.space_group_name_H-M   'P 1'
#
loop_
_entity.id
_entity.type
_entity.pdbx_description
1 polymer ?
#
loop_
_entity_poly.entity_id
_entity_poly.type
_entity_poly.pdbx_seq_one_letter_code
_entity_poly.pdbx_strand_id
1 'polypeptide(L)'
;MKREVCEQARAAALDMFQKAGIALTAEEKENIEIADFGLGEFERTGLSLVIYINCERYCAKEMVLLPRQTCPEHKHAPFGEYRGKQETFRCRYGTVYLYVEGEPASRPFAVPPAGSEEWYTVWHEIVLREGEQYTIYPNTKHWF
;
A
#
# COMPACT_ATOMS: atom_id res chain seq x y z
N MET A 1 -10.12 14.86 -3.29
CA MET A 1 -11.19 13.86 -3.12
C MET A 1 -12.49 14.47 -2.59
N LYS A 2 -13.67 14.01 -3.04
CA LYS A 2 -14.98 14.41 -2.48
C LYS A 2 -15.17 13.76 -1.10
N ARG A 3 -15.83 14.46 -0.17
CA ARG A 3 -16.06 13.98 1.21
C ARG A 3 -16.73 12.59 1.27
N GLU A 4 -17.74 12.37 0.44
CA GLU A 4 -18.46 11.09 0.36
C GLU A 4 -17.54 9.91 -0.01
N VAL A 5 -16.60 10.11 -0.93
CA VAL A 5 -15.61 9.09 -1.32
C VAL A 5 -14.68 8.78 -0.15
N CYS A 6 -14.24 9.80 0.60
CA CYS A 6 -13.42 9.59 1.80
C CYS A 6 -14.16 8.77 2.86
N GLU A 7 -15.44 9.06 3.09
CA GLU A 7 -16.28 8.36 4.08
C GLU A 7 -16.51 6.90 3.68
N GLN A 8 -16.78 6.62 2.41
CA GLN A 8 -16.91 5.27 1.87
C GLN A 8 -15.59 4.49 1.96
N ALA A 9 -14.47 5.12 1.58
CA ALA A 9 -13.13 4.53 1.68
C ALA A 9 -12.78 4.15 3.12
N ARG A 10 -13.08 5.05 4.07
CA ARG A 10 -12.86 4.80 5.50
C ARG A 10 -13.73 3.65 6.02
N ALA A 11 -15.00 3.60 5.64
CA ALA A 11 -15.89 2.50 6.02
C ALA A 11 -15.39 1.16 5.47
N ALA A 12 -14.93 1.13 4.22
CA ALA A 12 -14.37 -0.06 3.61
C ALA A 12 -13.05 -0.50 4.28
N ALA A 13 -12.18 0.45 4.64
CA ALA A 13 -10.96 0.15 5.40
C ALA A 13 -11.27 -0.46 6.78
N LEU A 14 -12.26 0.07 7.50
CA LEU A 14 -12.70 -0.46 8.79
C LEU A 14 -13.21 -1.90 8.69
N ASP A 15 -14.00 -2.21 7.65
CA ASP A 15 -14.48 -3.58 7.39
C ASP A 15 -13.31 -4.55 7.12
N MET A 16 -12.30 -4.11 6.35
CA MET A 16 -11.11 -4.93 6.09
C MET A 16 -10.26 -5.15 7.35
N PHE A 17 -10.05 -4.13 8.18
CA PHE A 17 -9.37 -4.30 9.47
C PHE A 17 -10.13 -5.27 10.38
N GLN A 18 -11.46 -5.20 10.42
CA GLN A 18 -12.29 -6.13 11.18
C GLN A 18 -12.15 -7.57 10.66
N LYS A 19 -12.17 -7.78 9.33
CA LYS A 19 -11.95 -9.10 8.70
C LYS A 19 -10.56 -9.68 9.02
N ALA A 20 -9.55 -8.82 9.08
CA ALA A 20 -8.19 -9.19 9.48
C ALA A 20 -8.03 -9.43 10.98
N GLY A 21 -9.07 -9.23 11.80
CA GLY A 21 -9.01 -9.37 13.26
C GLY A 21 -8.17 -8.29 13.95
N ILE A 22 -8.03 -7.12 13.33
CA ILE A 22 -7.19 -6.02 13.81
C ILE A 22 -8.03 -5.10 14.69
N ALA A 23 -7.70 -5.05 15.97
CA ALA A 23 -8.33 -4.15 16.93
C ALA A 23 -7.79 -2.72 16.75
N LEU A 24 -8.71 -1.77 16.56
CA LEU A 24 -8.41 -0.33 16.49
C LEU A 24 -9.17 0.43 17.59
N THR A 25 -8.51 1.40 18.21
CA THR A 25 -9.08 2.38 19.13
C THR A 25 -10.03 3.33 18.40
N ALA A 26 -10.83 4.12 19.15
CA ALA A 26 -11.68 5.14 18.54
C ALA A 26 -10.86 6.19 17.76
N GLU A 27 -9.74 6.63 18.35
CA GLU A 27 -8.83 7.59 17.74
C GLU A 27 -8.21 7.06 16.43
N GLU A 28 -7.73 5.81 16.40
CA GLU A 28 -7.20 5.21 15.17
C GLU A 28 -8.26 5.10 14.06
N LYS A 29 -9.51 4.78 14.42
CA LYS A 29 -10.64 4.73 13.47
C LYS A 29 -10.96 6.11 12.89
N GLU A 30 -10.87 7.17 13.70
CA GLU A 30 -11.07 8.56 13.28
C GLU A 30 -9.90 9.11 12.46
N ASN A 31 -8.69 8.56 12.66
CA ASN A 31 -7.47 9.01 12.01
C ASN A 31 -6.99 8.13 10.84
N ILE A 32 -7.80 7.17 10.34
CA ILE A 32 -7.50 6.48 9.08
C ILE A 32 -7.23 7.50 7.97
N GLU A 33 -6.03 7.42 7.40
CA GLU A 33 -5.60 8.23 6.26
C GLU A 33 -6.13 7.60 4.97
N ILE A 34 -6.65 8.43 4.07
CA ILE A 34 -7.13 8.03 2.75
C ILE A 34 -6.32 8.82 1.71
N ALA A 35 -5.52 8.13 0.91
CA ALA A 35 -4.72 8.72 -0.14
C ALA A 35 -5.25 8.29 -1.51
N ASP A 36 -5.65 9.27 -2.34
CA ASP A 36 -5.97 9.09 -3.77
C ASP A 36 -4.80 9.53 -4.68
N PHE A 37 -3.66 9.86 -4.08
CA PHE A 37 -2.45 10.36 -4.74
C PHE A 37 -2.68 11.58 -5.65
N GLY A 38 -3.76 12.33 -5.45
CA GLY A 38 -4.14 13.45 -6.31
C GLY A 38 -4.73 13.06 -7.66
N LEU A 39 -5.03 11.77 -7.89
CA LEU A 39 -5.54 11.25 -9.17
C LEU A 39 -7.07 11.25 -9.25
N GLY A 40 -7.77 11.41 -8.12
CA GLY A 40 -9.23 11.49 -8.08
C GLY A 40 -9.96 10.17 -8.36
N GLU A 41 -9.24 9.05 -8.31
CA GLU A 41 -9.73 7.72 -8.68
C GLU A 41 -9.43 6.67 -7.62
N PHE A 42 -9.71 7.01 -6.35
CA PHE A 42 -9.33 6.23 -5.17
C PHE A 42 -9.57 4.71 -5.32
N GLU A 43 -10.74 4.27 -5.79
CA GLU A 43 -11.07 2.84 -5.92
C GLU A 43 -10.10 2.07 -6.83
N ARG A 44 -9.50 2.75 -7.81
CA ARG A 44 -8.54 2.17 -8.75
C ARG A 44 -7.11 2.40 -8.29
N THR A 45 -6.78 3.64 -7.91
CA THR A 45 -5.45 4.03 -7.46
C THR A 45 -5.58 4.76 -6.12
N GLY A 46 -5.16 4.11 -5.03
CA GLY A 46 -5.33 4.65 -3.70
C GLY A 46 -4.78 3.75 -2.60
N LEU A 47 -4.76 4.27 -1.38
CA LEU A 47 -4.34 3.55 -0.19
C LEU A 47 -5.10 4.07 1.04
N SER A 48 -5.58 3.17 1.87
CA SER A 48 -6.05 3.49 3.22
C SER A 48 -5.06 2.97 4.25
N LEU A 49 -4.77 3.75 5.31
CA LEU A 49 -3.85 3.29 6.35
C LEU A 49 -4.13 3.89 7.71
N VAL A 50 -3.68 3.17 8.75
CA VAL A 50 -3.51 3.67 10.11
C VAL A 50 -2.02 3.72 10.41
N ILE A 51 -1.56 4.82 10.98
CA ILE A 51 -0.18 4.92 11.50
C ILE A 51 -0.24 4.57 12.99
N TYR A 52 0.30 3.42 13.36
CA TYR A 52 0.43 3.06 14.78
C TYR A 52 1.49 3.92 15.47
N ILE A 53 2.61 4.13 14.77
CA ILE A 53 3.72 4.94 15.26
C ILE A 53 4.56 5.41 14.09
N ASN A 54 5.07 6.63 14.21
CA ASN A 54 6.06 7.18 13.31
C ASN A 54 6.99 8.08 14.13
N CYS A 55 8.19 7.58 14.41
CA CYS A 55 9.20 8.31 15.17
C CYS A 55 10.53 8.32 14.42
N GLU A 56 11.54 8.98 14.97
CA GLU A 56 12.86 9.13 14.33
C GLU A 56 13.54 7.79 13.99
N ARG A 57 13.20 6.71 14.72
CA ARG A 57 13.87 5.40 14.58
C ARG A 57 13.08 4.37 13.79
N TYR A 58 11.76 4.38 13.90
CA TYR A 58 10.91 3.37 13.26
C TYR A 58 9.49 3.86 13.04
N CYS A 59 8.80 3.18 12.13
CA CYS A 59 7.41 3.38 11.82
C CYS A 59 6.71 2.03 11.73
N ALA A 60 5.46 1.97 12.16
CA ALA A 60 4.56 0.86 11.90
C ALA A 60 3.22 1.40 11.43
N LYS A 61 2.69 0.79 10.38
CA LYS A 61 1.41 1.13 9.76
C LYS A 61 0.65 -0.15 9.47
N GLU A 62 -0.67 -0.06 9.51
CA GLU A 62 -1.54 -1.07 8.92
C GLU A 62 -2.23 -0.46 7.71
N MET A 63 -2.30 -1.21 6.62
CA MET A 63 -2.75 -0.70 5.32
C MET A 63 -3.85 -1.57 4.75
N VAL A 64 -4.75 -0.94 3.99
CA VAL A 64 -5.80 -1.61 3.24
C VAL A 64 -5.73 -1.16 1.79
N LEU A 65 -5.72 -2.15 0.90
CA LEU A 65 -6.12 -2.02 -0.48
C LEU A 65 -7.51 -2.65 -0.67
N LEU A 66 -8.38 -1.96 -1.39
CA LEU A 66 -9.63 -2.54 -1.86
C LEU A 66 -9.36 -3.59 -2.94
N PRO A 67 -10.32 -4.48 -3.24
CA PRO A 67 -10.14 -5.45 -4.32
C PRO A 67 -9.74 -4.77 -5.64
N ARG A 68 -8.56 -5.15 -6.17
CA ARG A 68 -7.97 -4.60 -7.40
C ARG A 68 -7.55 -3.13 -7.35
N GLN A 69 -7.51 -2.51 -6.17
CA GLN A 69 -6.91 -1.19 -5.98
C GLN A 69 -5.38 -1.30 -6.06
N THR A 70 -4.72 -0.25 -6.56
CA THR A 70 -3.27 -0.19 -6.69
C THR A 70 -2.69 0.98 -5.89
N CYS A 71 -1.62 0.73 -5.15
CA CYS A 71 -0.70 1.76 -4.70
C CYS A 71 0.33 2.00 -5.83
N PRO A 72 0.45 3.23 -6.35
CA PRO A 72 1.24 3.52 -7.55
C PRO A 72 2.74 3.31 -7.31
N GLU A 73 3.48 3.10 -8.40
CA GLU A 73 4.94 2.91 -8.33
C GLU A 73 5.64 4.11 -7.68
N HIS A 74 6.42 3.82 -6.65
CA HIS A 74 7.23 4.80 -5.95
C HIS A 74 8.49 4.16 -5.37
N LYS A 75 9.37 5.00 -4.82
CA LYS A 75 10.51 4.55 -4.03
C LYS A 75 10.78 5.52 -2.90
N HIS A 76 11.33 5.00 -1.81
CA HIS A 76 11.81 5.83 -0.70
C HIS A 76 13.25 6.25 -0.98
N ALA A 77 13.39 7.35 -1.73
CA ALA A 77 14.68 7.89 -2.13
C ALA A 77 15.46 8.45 -0.91
N PRO A 78 16.80 8.38 -0.95
CA PRO A 78 17.62 9.03 0.07
C PRO A 78 17.48 10.56 0.02
N PHE A 79 17.58 11.21 1.17
CA PHE A 79 17.58 12.67 1.29
C PHE A 79 18.48 13.11 2.46
N GLY A 80 19.54 13.88 2.18
CA GLY A 80 20.53 14.24 3.19
C GLY A 80 21.20 12.99 3.78
N GLU A 81 21.12 12.84 5.11
CA GLU A 81 21.64 11.65 5.82
C GLU A 81 20.68 10.46 5.80
N TYR A 82 19.42 10.67 5.39
CA TYR A 82 18.44 9.60 5.27
C TYR A 82 18.75 8.73 4.06
N ARG A 83 19.01 7.44 4.28
CA ARG A 83 19.38 6.48 3.22
C ARG A 83 18.19 5.94 2.41
N GLY A 84 16.97 6.33 2.76
CA GLY A 84 15.74 5.74 2.25
C GLY A 84 15.12 4.76 3.24
N LYS A 85 13.81 4.59 3.16
CA LYS A 85 13.05 3.69 4.05
C LYS A 85 13.31 2.25 3.65
N GLN A 86 13.71 1.43 4.62
CA GLN A 86 13.52 -0.01 4.54
C GLN A 86 12.15 -0.32 5.15
N GLU A 87 11.35 -1.13 4.46
CA GLU A 87 10.04 -1.52 4.99
C GLU A 87 9.77 -3.00 4.78
N THR A 88 9.01 -3.57 5.69
CA THR A 88 8.64 -4.98 5.65
C THR A 88 7.13 -5.07 5.59
N PHE A 89 6.62 -5.67 4.52
CA PHE A 89 5.21 -5.94 4.32
C PHE A 89 4.89 -7.34 4.77
N ARG A 90 3.83 -7.49 5.55
CA ARG A 90 3.28 -8.79 5.95
C ARG A 90 1.79 -8.79 5.67
N CYS A 91 1.33 -9.66 4.79
CA CYS A 91 -0.09 -9.74 4.47
C CYS A 91 -0.87 -10.30 5.67
N ARG A 92 -1.89 -9.57 6.12
CA ARG A 92 -2.74 -9.96 7.26
C ARG A 92 -4.01 -10.68 6.84
N TYR A 93 -4.57 -10.27 5.71
CA TYR A 93 -5.84 -10.76 5.19
C TYR A 93 -5.84 -10.65 3.67
N GLY A 94 -6.34 -11.68 2.98
CA GLY A 94 -6.43 -11.70 1.52
C GLY A 94 -5.10 -11.96 0.80
N THR A 95 -4.82 -11.20 -0.25
CA THR A 95 -3.60 -11.35 -1.07
C THR A 95 -3.21 -9.99 -1.65
N VAL A 96 -1.91 -9.69 -1.61
CA VAL A 96 -1.32 -8.54 -2.28
C VAL A 96 -0.26 -9.00 -3.28
N TYR A 97 -0.25 -8.40 -4.46
CA TYR A 97 0.72 -8.65 -5.53
C TYR A 97 1.72 -7.51 -5.53
N LEU A 98 2.87 -7.71 -4.87
CA LEU A 98 3.91 -6.71 -4.79
C LEU A 98 4.86 -6.84 -5.98
N TYR A 99 5.14 -5.73 -6.65
CA TYR A 99 6.12 -5.66 -7.72
C TYR A 99 7.29 -4.79 -7.29
N VAL A 100 8.51 -5.28 -7.49
CA VAL A 100 9.75 -4.58 -7.15
C VAL A 100 10.76 -4.66 -8.29
N GLU A 101 11.89 -3.95 -8.16
CA GLU A 101 13.03 -4.10 -9.08
C GLU A 101 13.56 -5.54 -9.09
N GLY A 102 13.85 -6.08 -10.27
CA GLY A 102 14.37 -7.45 -10.45
C GLY A 102 13.96 -8.04 -11.80
N GLU A 103 14.21 -9.35 -11.97
CA GLU A 103 13.79 -10.07 -13.18
C GLU A 103 12.26 -10.10 -13.28
N PRO A 104 11.68 -9.67 -14.42
CA PRO A 104 10.24 -9.56 -14.57
C PRO A 104 9.56 -10.92 -14.54
N ALA A 105 8.38 -10.99 -13.91
CA ALA A 105 7.55 -12.18 -13.97
C ALA A 105 7.11 -12.44 -15.42
N SER A 106 7.21 -13.70 -15.85
CA SER A 106 6.79 -14.09 -17.21
C SER A 106 5.29 -13.90 -17.47
N ARG A 107 4.48 -13.95 -16.40
CA ARG A 107 3.01 -13.79 -16.41
C ARG A 107 2.55 -13.11 -15.11
N PRO A 108 2.64 -11.77 -14.98
CA PRO A 108 2.21 -11.07 -13.79
C PRO A 108 0.69 -11.18 -13.60
N PHE A 109 0.24 -11.27 -12.33
CA PHE A 109 -1.18 -11.37 -11.96
C PHE A 109 -1.90 -10.02 -11.97
N ALA A 110 -1.25 -8.97 -11.48
CA ALA A 110 -1.83 -7.64 -11.44
C ALA A 110 -1.64 -6.92 -12.77
N VAL A 111 -2.60 -6.06 -13.08
CA VAL A 111 -2.58 -5.18 -14.24
C VAL A 111 -2.61 -3.75 -13.70
N PRO A 112 -1.68 -2.88 -14.12
CA PRO A 112 -1.72 -1.47 -13.73
C PRO A 112 -3.06 -0.81 -14.09
N PRO A 113 -3.44 0.26 -13.37
CA PRO A 113 -4.63 1.04 -13.70
C PRO A 113 -4.63 1.50 -15.17
N ALA A 114 -5.75 1.27 -15.86
CA ALA A 114 -5.87 1.57 -17.29
C ALA A 114 -5.60 3.05 -17.61
N GLY A 115 -4.71 3.32 -18.56
CA GLY A 115 -4.25 4.65 -18.96
C GLY A 115 -3.06 5.19 -18.15
N SER A 116 -2.48 4.37 -17.25
CA SER A 116 -1.29 4.73 -16.48
C SER A 116 -0.14 3.73 -16.62
N GLU A 117 -0.27 2.76 -17.52
CA GLU A 117 0.62 1.61 -17.68
C GLU A 117 2.08 2.03 -17.88
N GLU A 118 2.33 3.15 -18.57
CA GLU A 118 3.67 3.67 -18.84
C GLU A 118 4.45 4.07 -17.57
N TRP A 119 3.76 4.30 -16.45
CA TRP A 119 4.36 4.73 -15.18
C TRP A 119 4.79 3.56 -14.29
N TYR A 120 4.48 2.32 -14.68
CA TYR A 120 4.83 1.09 -13.95
C TYR A 120 5.96 0.37 -14.67
N THR A 121 7.15 0.49 -14.12
CA THR A 121 8.41 0.10 -14.76
C THR A 121 9.06 -1.14 -14.15
N VAL A 122 8.63 -1.54 -12.95
CA VAL A 122 9.14 -2.74 -12.27
C VAL A 122 8.13 -3.89 -12.27
N TRP A 123 8.62 -5.12 -12.43
CA TRP A 123 7.77 -6.27 -12.73
C TRP A 123 8.24 -7.57 -12.06
N HIS A 124 9.19 -7.51 -11.11
CA HIS A 124 9.53 -8.68 -10.30
C HIS A 124 8.40 -8.92 -9.29
N GLU A 125 7.61 -9.96 -9.52
CA GLU A 125 6.40 -10.24 -8.75
C GLU A 125 6.69 -11.06 -7.49
N ILE A 126 6.16 -10.57 -6.37
CA ILE A 126 6.12 -11.24 -5.07
C ILE A 126 4.65 -11.33 -4.66
N VAL A 127 4.13 -12.55 -4.62
CA VAL A 127 2.77 -12.80 -4.15
C VAL A 127 2.81 -12.99 -2.64
N LEU A 128 2.11 -12.12 -1.90
CA LEU A 128 1.98 -12.26 -0.44
C LEU A 128 0.53 -12.62 -0.09
N ARG A 129 0.35 -13.86 0.34
CA ARG A 129 -0.87 -14.36 1.00
C ARG A 129 -0.78 -14.17 2.51
N GLU A 130 -1.87 -14.42 3.20
CA GLU A 130 -1.96 -14.30 4.66
C GLU A 130 -0.78 -14.97 5.38
N GLY A 131 -0.05 -14.18 6.16
CA GLY A 131 1.12 -14.63 6.91
C GLY A 131 2.43 -14.65 6.13
N GLU A 132 2.43 -14.42 4.82
CA GLU A 132 3.64 -14.22 4.01
C GLU A 132 4.17 -12.79 4.18
N GLN A 133 5.47 -12.62 3.98
CA GLN A 133 6.18 -11.37 4.24
C GLN A 133 7.30 -11.14 3.24
N TYR A 134 7.54 -9.87 2.92
CA TYR A 134 8.68 -9.42 2.12
C TYR A 134 9.25 -8.11 2.65
N THR A 135 10.57 -7.94 2.57
CA THR A 135 11.25 -6.70 2.94
C THR A 135 11.73 -5.97 1.69
N ILE A 136 11.21 -4.77 1.48
CA ILE A 136 11.63 -3.85 0.43
C ILE A 136 12.80 -3.03 0.95
N TYR A 137 13.93 -3.11 0.25
CA TYR A 137 15.13 -2.38 0.62
C TYR A 137 15.04 -0.89 0.25
N PRO A 138 15.79 -0.02 0.95
CA PRO A 138 15.84 1.41 0.64
C PRO A 138 16.08 1.71 -0.84
N ASN A 139 15.50 2.80 -1.33
CA ASN A 139 15.68 3.28 -2.71
C ASN A 139 15.30 2.26 -3.81
N THR A 140 14.47 1.26 -3.49
CA THR A 140 13.94 0.28 -4.46
C THR A 140 12.56 0.73 -4.92
N LYS A 141 12.33 0.80 -6.24
CA LYS A 141 11.00 1.02 -6.81
C LYS A 141 10.07 -0.15 -6.51
N HIS A 142 8.83 0.18 -6.19
CA HIS A 142 7.79 -0.81 -5.94
C HIS A 142 6.38 -0.25 -6.14
N TRP A 143 5.45 -1.12 -6.51
CA TRP A 143 4.00 -0.90 -6.56
C TRP A 143 3.28 -2.18 -6.16
N PHE A 144 2.02 -2.08 -5.74
CA PHE A 144 1.26 -3.23 -5.23
C PHE A 144 -0.25 -3.01 -5.22
#